data_AF-Q5YSF4-F1
#
_entry.id   AF-Q5YSF4-F1
#
_cell.length_a   1.000
_cell.length_b   1.000
_cell.length_c   1.000
_cell.angle_alpha   90.00
_cell.angle_beta   90.00
_cell.angle_gamma   90.00
#
_symmetry.space_group_name_H-M   'P 1'
#
loop_
_entity.id
_entity.type
_entity.pdbx_description
1 polymer ?
#
loop_
_entity_poly.entity_id
_entity_poly.type
_entity_poly.pdbx_seq_one_letter_code
_entity_poly.pdbx_strand_id
1 'polypeptide(L)'
;MTAETYISIAADVLKRCSGYDLWFPTPSQTAIVAWANLFAESRLSREDLLAGVDLAYTREAPGYRPLPASIIRYAHTAYYEALRDLPDGQRALMDEASYALQDLGFSPNEAHRYSRAIALGRPTDLTLTPEQDSRLRARLTTTKKQLAQPPRQLQPLWQILTANPSNGPEKAFTTPTPGHGGEAA
;
A
#
# COMPACT_ATOMS: atom_id res chain seq x y z
N MET A 1 2.63 -6.73 20.79
CA MET A 1 3.60 -7.80 20.45
C MET A 1 4.37 -8.21 21.69
N THR A 2 4.63 -9.51 21.87
CA THR A 2 5.39 -10.04 23.02
C THR A 2 6.89 -10.08 22.71
N ALA A 3 7.75 -10.20 23.72
CA ALA A 3 9.20 -10.36 23.54
C ALA A 3 9.53 -11.58 22.66
N GLU A 4 8.82 -12.69 22.85
CA GLU A 4 8.95 -13.90 22.02
C GLU A 4 8.64 -13.64 20.54
N THR A 5 7.68 -12.75 20.26
CA THR A 5 7.37 -12.34 18.88
C THR A 5 8.57 -11.66 18.23
N TYR A 6 9.24 -10.76 18.94
CA TYR A 6 10.40 -10.04 18.40
C TYR A 6 11.63 -10.91 18.23
N ILE A 7 11.82 -11.94 19.06
CA ILE A 7 12.88 -12.94 18.88
C ILE A 7 12.69 -13.68 17.56
N SER A 8 11.46 -14.14 17.28
CA SER A 8 11.16 -14.78 15.99
C SER A 8 11.39 -13.82 14.82
N ILE A 9 10.94 -12.57 14.93
CA ILE A 9 11.14 -11.56 13.87
C ILE A 9 12.63 -11.30 13.64
N ALA A 10 13.43 -11.15 14.69
CA ALA A 10 14.87 -10.93 14.56
C ALA A 10 15.56 -12.10 13.86
N ALA A 11 15.17 -13.34 14.17
CA ALA A 11 15.67 -14.52 13.49
C ALA A 11 15.33 -14.51 11.99
N ASP A 12 14.09 -14.14 11.64
CA ASP A 12 13.66 -14.05 10.24
C ASP A 12 14.36 -12.93 9.47
N VAL A 13 14.59 -11.78 10.11
CA VAL A 13 15.36 -10.66 9.54
C VAL A 13 16.81 -11.08 9.27
N LEU A 14 17.47 -11.73 10.22
CA LEU A 14 18.85 -12.19 10.05
C LEU A 14 18.95 -13.28 8.97
N LYS A 15 17.97 -14.18 8.90
CA LYS A 15 17.83 -15.15 7.81
C LYS A 15 17.60 -14.48 6.46
N ARG A 16 16.86 -13.37 6.41
CA ARG A 16 16.69 -12.57 5.18
C ARG A 16 18.01 -11.94 4.75
N CYS A 17 18.79 -11.39 5.68
CA CYS A 17 20.14 -10.87 5.40
C CYS A 17 21.07 -11.95 4.80
N SER A 18 21.07 -13.16 5.37
CA SER A 18 21.87 -14.27 4.83
C SER A 18 21.42 -14.75 3.44
N GLY A 19 20.20 -14.40 3.01
CA GLY A 19 19.74 -14.63 1.65
C GLY A 19 20.34 -13.67 0.63
N TYR A 20 20.77 -12.49 1.06
CA TYR A 20 21.44 -11.48 0.22
C TYR A 20 22.97 -11.62 0.21
N ASP A 21 23.56 -12.01 1.35
CA ASP A 21 25.01 -12.17 1.50
C ASP A 21 25.37 -13.59 1.95
N LEU A 22 26.03 -14.35 1.07
CA LEU A 22 26.48 -15.72 1.34
C LEU A 22 27.55 -15.80 2.44
N TRP A 23 28.23 -14.69 2.74
CA TRP A 23 29.23 -14.60 3.80
C TRP A 23 28.65 -14.08 5.11
N PHE A 24 27.34 -13.83 5.17
CA PHE A 24 26.68 -13.39 6.39
C PHE A 24 26.81 -14.49 7.47
N PRO A 25 27.30 -14.15 8.67
CA PRO A 25 27.54 -15.15 9.69
C PRO A 25 26.22 -15.76 10.19
N THR A 26 26.23 -17.06 10.50
CA THR A 26 25.12 -17.70 11.21
C THR A 26 24.89 -16.98 12.54
N PRO A 27 23.71 -16.39 12.77
CA PRO A 27 23.49 -15.58 13.95
C PRO A 27 23.47 -16.46 15.20
N SER A 28 24.22 -16.06 16.24
CA SER A 28 24.12 -16.70 17.55
C SER A 28 22.83 -16.30 18.26
N GLN A 29 22.38 -17.11 19.22
CA GLN A 29 21.19 -16.79 20.01
C GLN A 29 21.29 -15.42 20.69
N THR A 30 22.48 -15.05 21.17
CA THR A 30 22.76 -13.74 21.78
C THR A 30 22.56 -12.60 20.78
N ALA A 31 23.01 -12.77 19.52
CA ALA A 31 22.82 -11.77 18.48
C ALA A 31 21.33 -11.59 18.13
N ILE A 32 20.57 -12.69 18.04
CA ILE A 32 19.13 -12.65 17.79
C ILE A 32 18.41 -11.88 18.90
N VAL A 33 18.72 -12.16 20.17
CA VAL A 33 18.11 -11.45 21.31
C VAL A 33 18.48 -9.96 21.32
N ALA A 34 19.72 -9.61 21.01
CA ALA A 34 20.15 -8.22 20.92
C ALA A 34 19.37 -7.46 19.83
N TRP A 35 19.21 -8.06 18.65
CA TRP A 35 18.41 -7.48 17.56
C TRP A 35 16.93 -7.36 17.93
N ALA A 36 16.37 -8.39 18.56
CA ALA A 36 14.99 -8.40 19.02
C ALA A 36 14.68 -7.25 19.99
N ASN A 37 15.61 -6.94 20.91
CA ASN A 37 15.45 -5.83 21.85
C ASN A 37 15.33 -4.49 21.12
N LEU A 38 16.21 -4.22 20.14
CA LEU A 38 16.13 -2.98 19.34
C LEU A 38 14.86 -2.93 18.48
N PHE A 39 14.44 -4.06 17.92
CA PHE A 39 13.19 -4.13 17.16
C PHE A 39 11.96 -3.89 18.04
N ALA A 40 11.96 -4.38 19.28
CA ALA A 40 10.91 -4.13 20.24
C ALA A 40 10.75 -2.64 20.57
N GLU A 41 11.86 -1.90 20.67
CA GLU A 41 11.86 -0.45 20.86
C GLU A 41 11.27 0.30 19.66
N SER A 42 11.58 -0.15 18.44
CA SER A 42 11.09 0.48 17.20
C SER A 42 9.59 0.27 16.95
N ARG A 43 8.99 -0.80 17.52
CA ARG A 43 7.60 -1.21 17.30
C ARG A 43 7.23 -1.46 15.82
N LEU A 44 8.22 -1.78 15.00
CA LEU A 44 8.01 -2.14 13.60
C LEU A 44 7.47 -3.56 13.46
N SER A 45 6.63 -3.77 12.44
CA SER A 45 6.12 -5.11 12.14
C SER A 45 7.21 -5.97 11.48
N ARG A 46 6.95 -7.28 11.40
CA ARG A 46 7.80 -8.23 10.66
C ARG A 46 8.00 -7.77 9.22
N GLU A 47 6.91 -7.40 8.56
CA GLU A 47 6.88 -7.01 7.15
C GLU A 47 7.68 -5.72 6.92
N ASP A 48 7.58 -4.76 7.84
CA ASP A 48 8.40 -3.54 7.80
C ASP A 48 9.89 -3.83 7.86
N LEU A 49 10.31 -4.65 8.82
CA LEU A 49 11.71 -4.97 9.01
C LEU A 49 12.27 -5.75 7.82
N LEU A 50 11.51 -6.69 7.26
CA LEU A 50 11.90 -7.43 6.06
C LEU A 50 11.98 -6.51 4.82
N ALA A 51 11.02 -5.61 4.64
CA ALA A 51 11.10 -4.60 3.58
C ALA A 51 12.30 -3.65 3.77
N GLY A 52 12.65 -3.35 5.02
CA GLY A 52 13.86 -2.61 5.37
C GLY A 52 15.15 -3.32 4.99
N VAL A 53 15.22 -4.66 5.17
CA VAL A 53 16.35 -5.46 4.68
C VAL A 53 16.47 -5.37 3.16
N ASP A 54 15.36 -5.61 2.45
CA ASP A 54 15.33 -5.60 0.99
C ASP A 54 15.76 -4.23 0.43
N LEU A 55 15.27 -3.14 1.04
CA LEU A 55 15.64 -1.78 0.65
C LEU A 55 17.10 -1.46 0.96
N ALA A 56 17.62 -1.90 2.11
CA ALA A 56 19.01 -1.68 2.49
C ALA A 56 19.97 -2.33 1.47
N TYR A 57 19.75 -3.60 1.15
CA TYR A 57 20.60 -4.32 0.19
C TYR A 57 20.44 -3.83 -1.26
N THR A 58 19.33 -3.16 -1.59
CA THR A 58 19.14 -2.53 -2.90
C THR A 58 19.92 -1.22 -3.04
N ARG A 59 20.06 -0.46 -1.93
CA ARG A 59 20.63 0.90 -1.96
C ARG A 59 22.09 0.99 -1.55
N GLU A 60 22.51 0.12 -0.64
CA GLU A 60 23.86 0.15 -0.10
C GLU A 60 24.87 -0.49 -1.06
N ALA A 61 26.13 -0.10 -0.92
CA ALA A 61 27.20 -0.63 -1.76
C ALA A 61 27.48 -2.13 -1.49
N PRO A 62 28.09 -2.85 -2.46
CA PRO A 62 28.56 -4.23 -2.22
C PRO A 62 29.45 -4.34 -0.98
N GLY A 63 29.24 -5.39 -0.18
CA GLY A 63 29.93 -5.58 1.10
C GLY A 63 29.27 -4.89 2.29
N TYR A 64 28.07 -4.33 2.11
CA TYR A 64 27.25 -3.79 3.20
C TYR A 64 27.00 -4.83 4.29
N ARG A 65 27.27 -4.45 5.54
CA ARG A 65 27.05 -5.27 6.74
C ARG A 65 25.91 -4.67 7.56
N PRO A 66 24.70 -5.25 7.53
CA PRO A 66 23.55 -4.65 8.18
C PRO A 66 23.71 -4.67 9.71
N LEU A 67 23.39 -3.53 10.32
CA LEU A 67 23.21 -3.39 11.75
C LEU A 67 21.71 -3.26 12.06
N PRO A 68 21.24 -3.66 13.24
CA PRO A 68 19.81 -3.58 13.57
C PRO A 68 19.26 -2.15 13.42
N ALA A 69 20.03 -1.13 13.83
CA ALA A 69 19.66 0.27 13.68
C ALA A 69 19.55 0.72 12.22
N SER A 70 20.41 0.21 11.32
CA SER A 70 20.32 0.55 9.89
C SER A 70 19.10 -0.10 9.25
N ILE A 71 18.77 -1.34 9.62
CA ILE A 71 17.53 -2.01 9.18
C ILE A 71 16.29 -1.24 9.65
N ILE A 72 16.23 -0.78 10.90
CA ILE A 72 15.11 0.05 11.40
C ILE A 72 14.96 1.32 10.55
N ARG A 73 16.07 2.02 10.26
CA ARG A 73 16.06 3.22 9.40
C ARG A 73 15.52 2.92 8.01
N TYR A 74 15.97 1.84 7.38
CA TYR A 74 15.49 1.44 6.06
C TYR A 74 14.05 0.94 6.07
N ALA A 75 13.60 0.30 7.16
CA ALA A 75 12.22 -0.11 7.34
C ALA A 75 11.27 1.10 7.38
N HIS A 76 11.62 2.14 8.15
CA HIS A 76 10.86 3.40 8.12
C HIS A 76 10.85 4.03 6.72
N THR A 77 11.99 4.01 6.03
CA THR A 77 12.08 4.55 4.66
C THR A 77 11.16 3.78 3.71
N ALA A 78 11.23 2.45 3.72
CA ALA A 78 10.38 1.57 2.93
C ALA A 78 8.89 1.77 3.24
N TYR A 79 8.55 1.96 4.52
CA TYR A 79 7.18 2.26 4.95
C TYR A 79 6.63 3.54 4.33
N TYR A 80 7.37 4.64 4.42
CA TYR A 80 6.92 5.93 3.88
C TYR A 80 6.91 5.94 2.35
N GLU A 81 7.84 5.24 1.70
CA GLU A 81 7.81 5.05 0.24
C GLU A 81 6.58 4.25 -0.18
N ALA A 82 6.28 3.15 0.50
CA ALA A 82 5.08 2.36 0.22
C ALA A 82 3.79 3.19 0.38
N LEU A 83 3.70 4.06 1.39
CA LEU A 83 2.58 4.98 1.56
C LEU A 83 2.51 6.05 0.46
N ARG A 84 3.65 6.60 0.06
CA ARG A 84 3.74 7.60 -1.02
C ARG A 84 3.32 7.00 -2.36
N ASP A 85 3.67 5.75 -2.61
CA ASP A 85 3.47 5.07 -3.88
C ASP A 85 2.08 4.40 -3.97
N LEU A 86 1.22 4.59 -2.96
CA LEU A 86 -0.18 4.16 -2.99
C LEU A 86 -0.94 4.83 -4.16
N PRO A 87 -1.74 4.08 -4.92
CA PRO A 87 -2.66 4.63 -5.91
C PRO A 87 -3.63 5.65 -5.29
N ASP A 88 -4.03 6.67 -6.04
CA ASP A 88 -4.91 7.74 -5.55
C ASP A 88 -6.22 7.23 -4.93
N GLY A 89 -6.85 6.24 -5.56
CA GLY A 89 -8.06 5.62 -5.01
C GLY A 89 -7.81 4.91 -3.68
N GLN A 90 -6.64 4.30 -3.49
CA GLN A 90 -6.27 3.64 -2.24
C GLN A 90 -5.90 4.65 -1.15
N ARG A 91 -5.26 5.77 -1.52
CA ARG A 91 -5.03 6.91 -0.61
C ARG A 91 -6.35 7.51 -0.11
N ALA A 92 -7.29 7.75 -1.01
CA ALA A 92 -8.62 8.25 -0.64
C ALA A 92 -9.36 7.28 0.30
N LEU A 93 -9.28 5.95 0.05
CA LEU A 93 -9.85 4.96 0.95
C LEU A 93 -9.14 4.90 2.31
N MET A 94 -7.81 5.08 2.34
CA MET A 94 -7.04 5.17 3.58
C MET A 94 -7.48 6.37 4.43
N ASP A 95 -7.60 7.54 3.81
CA ASP A 95 -8.04 8.77 4.49
C ASP A 95 -9.47 8.63 5.01
N GLU A 96 -10.38 8.08 4.18
CA GLU A 96 -11.76 7.78 4.59
C GLU A 96 -11.80 6.80 5.78
N ALA A 97 -10.98 5.74 5.76
CA ALA A 97 -10.89 4.81 6.87
C ALA A 97 -10.46 5.51 8.15
N SER A 98 -9.51 6.45 8.07
CA SER A 98 -9.08 7.24 9.22
C SER A 98 -10.21 8.09 9.78
N TYR A 99 -10.95 8.82 8.94
CA TYR A 99 -12.10 9.61 9.39
C TYR A 99 -13.21 8.75 9.99
N ALA A 100 -13.54 7.64 9.34
CA ALA A 100 -14.54 6.70 9.82
C ALA A 100 -14.21 6.16 11.22
N LEU A 101 -12.94 5.87 11.49
CA LEU A 101 -12.49 5.41 12.82
C LEU A 101 -12.54 6.52 13.86
N GLN A 102 -12.19 7.75 13.50
CA GLN A 102 -12.32 8.89 14.40
C GLN A 102 -13.79 9.12 14.79
N ASP A 103 -14.72 9.00 13.84
CA ASP A 103 -16.17 9.07 14.10
C ASP A 103 -16.68 7.92 15.00
N LEU A 104 -15.98 6.78 15.00
CA LEU A 104 -16.24 5.64 15.91
C LEU A 104 -15.61 5.83 17.30
N GLY A 105 -14.94 6.96 17.56
CA GLY A 105 -14.38 7.33 18.85
C GLY A 105 -12.89 6.96 19.04
N PHE A 106 -12.21 6.49 17.99
CA PHE A 106 -10.76 6.24 18.07
C PHE A 106 -9.97 7.54 17.99
N SER A 107 -8.81 7.60 18.66
CA SER A 107 -7.95 8.77 18.55
C SER A 107 -7.40 8.93 17.12
N PRO A 108 -7.04 10.16 16.68
CA PRO A 108 -6.46 10.37 15.36
C PRO A 108 -5.23 9.49 15.09
N ASN A 109 -4.38 9.30 16.10
CA ASN A 109 -3.18 8.46 15.98
C ASN A 109 -3.51 6.99 15.76
N GLU A 110 -4.50 6.45 16.49
CA GLU A 110 -4.95 5.06 16.30
C GLU A 110 -5.60 4.86 14.94
N ALA A 111 -6.45 5.80 14.54
CA ALA A 111 -7.13 5.79 13.26
C ALA A 111 -6.15 5.85 12.07
N HIS A 112 -5.13 6.72 12.13
CA HIS A 112 -4.08 6.78 11.10
C HIS A 112 -3.22 5.52 11.08
N ARG A 113 -2.82 4.99 12.24
CA ARG A 113 -2.03 3.76 12.29
C ARG A 113 -2.80 2.58 11.67
N TYR A 114 -4.07 2.44 12.03
CA TYR A 114 -4.93 1.37 11.53
C TYR A 114 -5.19 1.48 10.03
N SER A 115 -5.60 2.67 9.56
CA SER A 115 -5.88 2.91 8.13
C SER A 115 -4.66 2.67 7.26
N ARG A 116 -3.47 3.12 7.67
CA ARG A 116 -2.21 2.86 6.96
C ARG A 116 -1.86 1.38 6.93
N ALA A 117 -2.04 0.67 8.05
CA ALA A 117 -1.80 -0.77 8.10
C ALA A 117 -2.72 -1.52 7.12
N ILE A 118 -4.03 -1.22 7.10
CA ILE A 118 -4.96 -1.80 6.13
C ILE A 118 -4.57 -1.46 4.69
N ALA A 119 -4.25 -0.20 4.42
CA ALA A 119 -3.88 0.25 3.07
C ALA A 119 -2.65 -0.51 2.54
N LEU A 120 -1.71 -0.87 3.42
CA LEU A 120 -0.52 -1.65 3.06
C LEU A 120 -0.70 -3.17 3.19
N GLY A 121 -1.89 -3.66 3.54
CA GLY A 121 -2.17 -5.10 3.72
C GLY A 121 -1.46 -5.71 4.94
N ARG A 122 -1.25 -4.91 5.99
CA ARG A 122 -0.47 -5.28 7.19
C ARG A 122 -1.36 -5.61 8.38
N PRO A 123 -0.84 -6.39 9.35
CA PRO A 123 -1.57 -6.66 10.58
C PRO A 123 -1.85 -5.36 11.36
N THR A 124 -3.02 -5.31 12.00
CA THR A 124 -3.46 -4.18 12.82
C THR A 124 -3.49 -4.58 14.29
N ASP A 125 -2.94 -3.72 15.16
CA ASP A 125 -2.99 -3.94 16.61
C ASP A 125 -4.34 -3.56 17.24
N LEU A 126 -5.20 -2.87 16.49
CA LEU A 126 -6.50 -2.41 16.97
C LEU A 126 -7.56 -3.47 16.68
N THR A 127 -8.27 -3.89 17.72
CA THR A 127 -9.41 -4.81 17.60
C THR A 127 -10.70 -4.00 17.51
N LEU A 128 -11.40 -4.09 16.38
CA LEU A 128 -12.73 -3.51 16.21
C LEU A 128 -13.79 -4.47 16.73
N THR A 129 -14.86 -3.95 17.35
CA THR A 129 -16.07 -4.74 17.60
C THR A 129 -16.73 -5.12 16.26
N PRO A 130 -17.55 -6.19 16.23
CA PRO A 130 -18.27 -6.57 15.01
C PRO A 130 -19.13 -5.42 14.44
N GLU A 131 -19.70 -4.58 15.31
CA GLU A 131 -20.47 -3.41 14.91
C GLU A 131 -19.58 -2.32 14.29
N GLN A 132 -18.44 -2.02 14.91
CA GLN A 132 -17.48 -1.04 14.38
C GLN A 132 -16.92 -1.46 13.02
N ASP A 133 -16.55 -2.74 12.87
CA ASP A 133 -16.06 -3.30 11.60
C ASP A 133 -17.14 -3.22 10.51
N SER A 134 -18.39 -3.56 10.83
CA SER A 134 -19.52 -3.44 9.90
C SER A 134 -19.72 -1.98 9.42
N ARG A 135 -19.72 -1.02 10.35
CA ARG A 135 -19.84 0.42 10.04
C ARG A 135 -18.69 0.91 9.16
N LEU A 136 -17.44 0.55 9.50
CA LEU A 136 -16.26 0.90 8.70
C LEU A 136 -16.37 0.35 7.27
N ARG A 137 -16.71 -0.94 7.12
CA ARG A 137 -16.84 -1.59 5.80
C ARG A 137 -17.95 -0.96 4.96
N ALA A 138 -19.09 -0.63 5.56
CA ALA A 138 -20.20 0.02 4.86
C ALA A 138 -19.77 1.38 4.29
N ARG A 139 -19.00 2.14 5.06
CA ARG A 139 -18.47 3.45 4.64
C ARG A 139 -17.44 3.32 3.52
N LEU A 140 -16.45 2.44 3.68
CA LEU A 140 -15.45 2.17 2.64
C LEU A 140 -16.06 1.64 1.34
N THR A 141 -17.09 0.81 1.43
CA THR A 141 -17.82 0.32 0.26
C THR A 141 -18.53 1.46 -0.48
N THR A 142 -19.11 2.40 0.26
CA THR A 142 -19.77 3.59 -0.29
C THR A 142 -18.76 4.48 -1.01
N THR A 143 -17.63 4.77 -0.37
CA THR A 143 -16.56 5.58 -0.96
C THR A 143 -15.96 4.91 -2.19
N LYS A 144 -15.72 3.59 -2.14
CA LYS A 144 -15.24 2.83 -3.31
C LYS A 144 -16.21 2.93 -4.50
N LYS A 145 -17.53 2.87 -4.26
CA LYS A 145 -18.54 3.07 -5.31
C LYS A 145 -18.49 4.49 -5.90
N GLN A 146 -18.26 5.50 -5.06
CA GLN A 146 -18.14 6.90 -5.51
C GLN A 146 -16.88 7.12 -6.34
N LEU A 147 -15.74 6.56 -5.92
CA LEU A 147 -14.47 6.65 -6.65
C LEU A 147 -14.51 5.93 -8.02
N ALA A 148 -15.36 4.91 -8.16
CA ALA A 148 -15.57 4.22 -9.43
C ALA A 148 -16.47 5.02 -10.40
N GLN A 149 -17.19 6.04 -9.93
CA GLN A 149 -18.00 6.88 -10.79
C GLN A 149 -17.14 7.99 -11.39
N PRO A 150 -17.32 8.32 -12.68
CA PRO A 150 -16.62 9.45 -13.26
C PRO A 150 -17.05 10.75 -12.56
N PRO A 151 -16.17 11.77 -12.51
CA PRO A 151 -16.53 13.08 -12.02
C PRO A 151 -17.84 13.54 -12.66
N ARG A 152 -18.76 14.13 -11.90
CA ARG A 152 -20.09 14.56 -12.41
C ARG A 152 -20.00 15.40 -13.69
N GLN A 153 -18.94 16.21 -13.81
CA GLN A 153 -18.68 17.06 -14.98
C GLN A 153 -18.33 16.26 -16.25
N LEU A 154 -17.82 15.03 -16.12
CA LEU A 154 -17.42 14.15 -17.22
C LEU A 154 -18.45 13.04 -17.48
N GLN A 155 -19.55 12.97 -16.72
CA GLN A 155 -20.60 11.97 -16.92
C GLN A 155 -21.17 11.93 -18.35
N PRO A 156 -21.46 13.06 -19.02
CA PRO A 156 -21.98 13.03 -20.39
C PRO A 156 -20.98 12.41 -21.38
N LEU A 157 -19.69 12.76 -21.25
CA LEU A 157 -18.62 12.21 -22.09
C LEU A 157 -18.41 10.71 -21.84
N TRP A 158 -18.47 10.29 -20.57
CA TRP A 158 -18.36 8.88 -20.20
C TRP A 158 -19.52 8.02 -20.73
N GLN A 159 -20.74 8.55 -20.74
CA GLN A 159 -21.89 7.88 -21.34
C GLN A 159 -21.70 7.69 -22.84
N ILE A 160 -21.16 8.68 -23.55
CA ILE A 160 -20.89 8.58 -25.00
C ILE A 160 -19.82 7.51 -25.29
N LEU A 161 -18.75 7.46 -24.50
CA LEU A 161 -17.65 6.50 -24.69
C LEU A 161 -18.05 5.06 -24.36
N THR A 162 -18.97 4.85 -23.42
CA THR A 162 -19.39 3.51 -22.99
C THR A 162 -20.66 2.99 -23.69
N ALA A 163 -21.51 3.88 -24.21
CA ALA A 163 -22.75 3.50 -24.90
C ALA A 163 -22.53 2.95 -26.32
N ASN A 164 -21.33 3.02 -26.90
CA ASN A 164 -21.09 2.58 -28.27
C ASN A 164 -19.68 1.96 -28.51
N PRO A 165 -19.45 0.69 -28.12
CA PRO A 165 -18.17 0.01 -28.35
C PRO A 165 -17.87 -0.27 -29.84
N SER A 166 -18.83 -0.07 -30.74
CA SER A 166 -18.71 -0.34 -32.20
C SER A 166 -18.29 0.87 -33.05
N ASN A 167 -18.13 2.04 -32.42
CA ASN A 167 -17.65 3.28 -33.05
C ASN A 167 -16.40 3.77 -32.32
N GLY A 168 -15.32 2.98 -32.42
CA GLY A 168 -13.99 3.45 -32.06
C GLY A 168 -13.59 4.70 -32.85
N PRO A 169 -12.54 5.41 -32.42
CA PRO A 169 -12.10 6.69 -33.01
C PRO A 169 -11.79 6.61 -34.52
N GLU A 170 -11.60 5.41 -35.06
CA GLU A 170 -11.35 5.17 -36.49
C GLU A 170 -12.51 5.59 -37.40
N LYS A 171 -13.76 5.58 -36.93
CA LYS A 171 -14.91 6.02 -37.75
C LYS A 171 -15.14 7.54 -37.71
N ALA A 172 -14.66 8.23 -36.68
CA ALA A 172 -14.83 9.68 -36.55
C ALA A 172 -14.03 10.48 -37.60
N PHE A 173 -13.01 9.86 -38.22
CA PHE A 173 -12.17 10.48 -39.25
C PHE A 173 -12.49 10.00 -40.67
N THR A 174 -13.58 9.26 -40.89
CA THR A 174 -14.02 8.97 -42.25
C THR A 174 -14.66 10.23 -42.85
N THR A 175 -13.85 10.96 -43.62
CA THR A 175 -14.29 12.11 -44.42
C THR A 175 -15.51 11.72 -45.27
N PRO A 176 -16.57 12.53 -45.31
CA PRO A 176 -17.70 12.28 -46.20
C PRO A 176 -17.19 12.37 -47.65
N THR A 177 -17.26 11.24 -48.36
CA THR A 177 -17.05 11.17 -49.80
C THR A 177 -17.99 12.18 -50.47
N PRO A 178 -17.48 13.14 -51.27
CA PRO A 178 -18.35 14.08 -51.97
C PRO A 178 -19.17 13.32 -53.00
N GLY A 179 -20.49 13.33 -52.81
CA GLY A 179 -21.44 12.80 -53.78
C GLY A 179 -21.28 13.52 -55.12
N HIS A 180 -20.93 12.77 -56.15
CA HIS A 180 -21.07 13.24 -57.52
C HIS A 180 -22.56 13.30 -57.86
N GLY A 181 -23.07 14.53 -57.90
CA GLY A 181 -24.25 14.86 -58.67
C GLY A 181 -23.99 14.60 -60.15
N GLY A 182 -24.96 13.98 -60.79
CA GLY A 182 -24.94 13.66 -62.22
C GLY A 182 -26.34 13.25 -62.66
N GLU A 183 -27.25 14.21 -62.63
CA GLU A 183 -28.55 14.16 -63.29
C GLU A 183 -28.48 14.99 -64.59
N ALA A 184 -29.24 14.55 -65.59
CA ALA A 184 -29.55 15.15 -66.89
C ALA A 184 -28.56 14.90 -68.06
N ALA A 185 -28.90 13.94 -68.94
CA ALA A 185 -29.71 14.15 -70.16
C ALA A 185 -29.72 12.88 -71.02
#